data_AF-A0A528WBG6-F1
#
_entry.id   AF-A0A528WBG6-F1
#
_cell.length_a   1.000
_cell.length_b   1.000
_cell.length_c   1.000
_cell.angle_alpha   90.00
_cell.angle_beta   90.00
_cell.angle_gamma   90.00
#
_symmetry.space_group_name_H-M   'P 1'
#
loop_
_entity.id
_entity.type
_entity.pdbx_description
1 polymer ?
#
loop_
_entity_poly.entity_id
_entity_poly.type
_entity_poly.pdbx_seq_one_letter_code
_entity_poly.pdbx_strand_id
1 'polypeptide(L)'
;LPISMVVRSTGDPSEVFDQAEKIKNKAQASGRFIVVQNSMSYDAPQVTVTIDRERAAALNLPIADIGNTLTLLVGGAEVAQFDRDNNSYD
;
A
#
# COMPACT_ATOMS: atom_id res chain seq x y z
N LEU A 1 24.67 5.24 -17.03
CA LEU A 1 23.90 5.77 -15.88
C LEU A 1 22.44 5.37 -16.05
N PRO A 2 21.73 4.97 -15.00
CA PRO A 2 20.31 4.65 -15.07
C PRO A 2 19.47 5.89 -15.42
N ILE A 3 18.41 5.72 -16.19
CA ILE A 3 17.45 6.77 -16.55
C ILE A 3 16.13 6.46 -15.86
N SER A 4 15.46 7.47 -15.32
CA SER A 4 14.13 7.37 -14.73
C SER A 4 13.16 8.30 -15.45
N MET A 5 11.90 7.88 -15.56
CA MET A 5 10.84 8.63 -16.20
C MET A 5 9.56 8.50 -15.37
N VAL A 6 8.81 9.60 -15.28
CA VAL A 6 7.54 9.66 -14.55
C VAL A 6 6.39 9.81 -15.55
N VAL A 7 5.45 8.87 -15.52
CA VAL A 7 4.20 8.94 -16.29
C VAL A 7 3.10 9.46 -15.36
N ARG A 8 2.33 10.46 -15.80
CA ARG A 8 1.24 11.08 -15.02
C ARG A 8 -0.01 11.22 -15.89
N SER A 9 -1.17 11.09 -15.25
CA SER A 9 -2.48 11.36 -15.86
C SER A 9 -3.36 12.10 -14.85
N THR A 10 -4.39 12.78 -15.34
CA THR A 10 -5.51 13.28 -14.54
C THR A 10 -6.68 12.27 -14.49
N GLY A 11 -6.58 11.16 -15.22
CA GLY A 11 -7.57 10.08 -15.28
C GLY A 11 -7.35 8.98 -14.24
N ASP A 12 -7.93 7.82 -14.50
CA ASP A 12 -7.89 6.67 -13.60
C ASP A 12 -6.45 6.10 -13.45
N PRO A 13 -6.05 5.61 -12.27
CA PRO A 13 -4.74 4.97 -12.08
C PRO A 13 -4.45 3.80 -13.03
N SER A 14 -5.48 3.06 -13.50
CA SER A 14 -5.35 2.00 -14.50
C SER A 14 -4.73 2.49 -15.81
N GLU A 15 -5.12 3.69 -16.26
CA GLU A 15 -4.61 4.26 -17.49
C GLU A 15 -3.11 4.53 -17.39
N VAL A 16 -2.64 5.03 -16.23
CA VAL A 16 -1.22 5.26 -15.99
C VAL A 16 -0.44 3.95 -16.04
N PHE A 17 -0.96 2.90 -15.40
CA PHE A 17 -0.35 1.58 -15.41
C PHE A 17 -0.25 1.02 -16.84
N ASP A 18 -1.34 1.04 -17.61
CA ASP A 18 -1.39 0.54 -18.98
C ASP A 18 -0.40 1.27 -19.91
N GLN A 19 -0.29 2.59 -19.77
CA GLN A 19 0.65 3.37 -20.58
C GLN A 19 2.11 3.12 -20.14
N ALA A 20 2.37 3.00 -18.84
CA ALA A 20 3.69 2.66 -18.32
C ALA A 20 4.15 1.27 -18.81
N GLU A 21 3.24 0.28 -18.87
CA GLU A 21 3.52 -1.05 -19.41
C GLU A 21 3.83 -1.02 -20.91
N LYS A 22 3.08 -0.24 -21.71
CA LYS A 22 3.38 -0.05 -23.14
C LYS A 22 4.75 0.57 -23.36
N ILE A 23 5.12 1.56 -22.55
CA ILE A 23 6.43 2.20 -22.58
C ILE A 23 7.52 1.18 -22.22
N LYS A 24 7.35 0.42 -21.14
CA LYS A 24 8.27 -0.63 -20.71
C LYS A 24 8.53 -1.62 -21.84
N ASN A 25 7.46 -2.15 -22.44
CA ASN A 25 7.55 -3.16 -23.50
C ASN A 25 8.27 -2.61 -24.75
N LYS A 26 8.00 -1.36 -25.15
CA LYS A 26 8.70 -0.71 -26.26
C LYS A 26 10.18 -0.47 -25.96
N ALA A 27 10.51 -0.02 -24.75
CA ALA A 27 11.90 0.19 -24.33
C ALA A 27 12.67 -1.13 -24.29
N GLN A 28 12.06 -2.19 -23.78
CA GLN A 28 12.66 -3.52 -23.72
C GLN A 28 12.88 -4.11 -25.13
N ALA A 29 11.88 -3.97 -26.02
CA ALA A 29 11.98 -4.39 -27.41
C ALA A 29 13.03 -3.60 -28.22
N SER A 30 13.40 -2.39 -27.79
CA SER A 30 14.43 -1.60 -28.47
C SER A 30 15.85 -2.17 -28.35
N GLY A 31 16.09 -3.06 -27.37
CA GLY A 31 17.42 -3.62 -27.09
C GLY A 31 18.44 -2.62 -26.55
N ARG A 32 18.05 -1.36 -26.32
CA ARG A 32 18.93 -0.29 -25.83
C ARG A 32 19.11 -0.28 -24.32
N PHE A 33 18.32 -1.06 -23.60
CA PHE A 33 18.28 -1.09 -22.15
C PHE A 33 18.44 -2.53 -21.67
N ILE A 34 19.35 -2.76 -20.72
CA ILE A 34 19.61 -4.08 -20.15
C ILE A 34 18.41 -4.55 -19.32
N VAL A 35 17.81 -3.64 -18.54
CA VAL A 35 16.62 -3.88 -17.71
C VAL A 35 15.69 -2.66 -17.79
N VAL A 36 14.39 -2.90 -17.89
CA VAL A 36 13.35 -1.87 -17.81
C VAL A 36 12.28 -2.36 -16.83
N GLN A 37 11.90 -1.52 -15.87
CA GLN A 37 10.94 -1.87 -14.83
C GLN A 37 9.86 -0.79 -14.71
N ASN A 38 8.65 -1.23 -14.41
CA ASN A 38 7.56 -0.38 -13.94
C ASN A 38 7.47 -0.56 -12.42
N SER A 39 7.62 0.53 -11.67
CA SER A 39 7.61 0.50 -10.20
C SER A 39 6.20 0.60 -9.59
N MET A 40 5.16 0.72 -10.41
CA MET A 40 3.78 0.83 -9.94
C MET A 40 3.22 -0.55 -9.61
N SER A 41 2.76 -0.72 -8.36
CA SER A 41 1.98 -1.88 -7.94
C SER A 41 0.49 -1.56 -8.07
N TYR A 42 -0.14 -2.02 -9.15
CA TYR A 42 -1.52 -1.68 -9.45
C TYR A 42 -2.53 -2.72 -8.92
N ASP A 43 -2.15 -3.99 -8.91
CA ASP A 43 -3.01 -5.14 -8.62
C ASP A 43 -2.76 -5.76 -7.24
N ALA A 44 -2.10 -5.01 -6.34
CA ALA A 44 -1.92 -5.45 -4.96
C ALA A 44 -3.29 -5.71 -4.30
N PRO A 45 -3.52 -6.91 -3.72
CA PRO A 45 -4.77 -7.21 -3.04
C PRO A 45 -4.92 -6.31 -1.81
N GLN A 46 -6.07 -5.64 -1.70
CA GLN A 46 -6.40 -4.78 -0.56
C GLN A 46 -7.76 -5.16 0.00
N VAL A 47 -7.91 -5.00 1.32
CA VAL A 47 -9.19 -5.15 2.02
C VAL A 47 -9.60 -3.78 2.55
N THR A 48 -10.78 -3.31 2.12
CA THR A 48 -11.36 -2.07 2.61
C THR A 48 -12.37 -2.36 3.71
N VAL A 49 -12.13 -1.84 4.91
CA VAL A 49 -13.09 -1.90 6.02
C VAL A 49 -13.82 -0.57 6.11
N THR A 50 -15.15 -0.60 6.01
CA THR A 50 -16.01 0.59 6.18
C THR A 50 -16.81 0.44 7.47
N ILE A 51 -16.79 1.48 8.31
CA ILE A 51 -17.51 1.50 9.59
C ILE A 51 -18.83 2.24 9.38
N ASP A 52 -19.94 1.56 9.68
CA ASP A 52 -21.26 2.18 9.81
C ASP A 52 -21.33 2.96 11.12
N ARG A 53 -21.31 4.29 11.01
CA ARG A 53 -21.29 5.19 12.17
C ARG A 53 -22.63 5.24 12.89
N GLU A 54 -23.74 5.14 12.17
CA GLU A 54 -25.08 5.22 12.77
C GLU A 54 -25.34 3.97 13.61
N ARG A 55 -25.01 2.80 13.07
CA ARG A 55 -25.13 1.53 13.80
C ARG A 55 -24.17 1.46 14.99
N ALA A 56 -22.94 1.97 14.85
CA ALA A 56 -22.00 2.05 15.97
C ALA A 56 -22.56 2.94 17.10
N ALA A 57 -23.12 4.10 16.76
CA ALA A 57 -23.75 5.00 17.73
C ALA A 57 -24.96 4.36 18.43
N ALA A 58 -25.82 3.65 17.68
CA ALA A 58 -26.97 2.94 18.24
C ALA A 58 -26.58 1.84 19.23
N LEU A 59 -25.37 1.29 19.12
CA LEU A 59 -24.80 0.30 20.03
C LEU A 59 -23.91 0.92 21.12
N ASN A 60 -23.82 2.25 21.21
CA ASN A 60 -22.90 2.98 22.08
C ASN A 60 -21.43 2.55 21.91
N LEU A 61 -21.01 2.27 20.68
CA LEU A 61 -19.63 1.90 20.34
C LEU A 61 -18.84 3.12 19.85
N PRO A 62 -17.79 3.57 20.56
CA PRO A 62 -16.91 4.62 20.08
C PRO A 62 -16.13 4.18 18.83
N ILE A 63 -16.09 5.01 17.80
CA ILE A 63 -15.36 4.71 16.55
C ILE A 63 -13.85 4.54 16.80
N ALA A 64 -13.31 5.27 17.78
CA ALA A 64 -11.92 5.14 18.21
C ALA A 64 -11.61 3.72 18.69
N ASP A 65 -12.50 3.12 19.48
CA ASP A 65 -12.31 1.77 20.02
C ASP A 65 -12.34 0.70 18.91
N ILE A 66 -13.21 0.89 17.90
CA ILE A 66 -13.25 0.03 16.71
C ILE A 66 -11.92 0.11 15.95
N GLY A 67 -11.41 1.33 15.72
CA GLY A 67 -10.13 1.55 15.03
C GLY A 67 -8.93 0.97 15.79
N ASN A 68 -8.87 1.18 17.11
CA ASN A 68 -7.81 0.65 17.98
C ASN A 68 -7.82 -0.89 17.97
N THR A 69 -9.00 -1.50 18.06
CA THR A 69 -9.16 -2.96 18.03
C THR A 69 -8.71 -3.55 16.69
N LEU A 70 -9.11 -2.95 15.57
CA LEU A 70 -8.68 -3.40 14.23
C LEU A 70 -7.18 -3.26 14.04
N THR A 71 -6.59 -2.15 14.52
CA THR A 71 -5.15 -1.91 14.46
C THR A 71 -4.38 -2.99 15.21
N LEU A 72 -4.81 -3.31 16.44
CA LEU A 72 -4.18 -4.36 17.24
C LEU A 72 -4.25 -5.74 16.56
N LEU A 73 -5.42 -6.11 16.04
CA LEU A 73 -5.67 -7.45 15.51
C LEU A 73 -5.13 -7.69 14.10
N VAL A 74 -5.03 -6.65 13.27
CA VAL A 74 -4.63 -6.77 11.86
C VAL A 74 -3.25 -6.15 11.59
N GLY A 75 -2.92 -5.07 12.30
CA GLY A 75 -1.69 -4.31 12.06
C GLY A 75 -0.47 -4.83 12.82
N GLY A 76 -0.66 -5.72 13.81
CA GLY A 76 0.41 -6.10 14.74
C GLY A 76 0.86 -4.87 15.52
N ALA A 77 0.04 -4.41 16.46
CA ALA A 77 0.44 -3.28 17.29
C ALA A 77 1.47 -3.77 18.33
N GLU A 78 2.65 -3.18 18.33
CA GLU A 78 3.61 -3.31 19.43
C GLU A 78 2.98 -2.65 20.67
N VAL A 79 2.69 -3.46 21.69
CA VAL A 79 1.99 -3.00 22.90
C VAL A 79 3.00 -2.47 23.92
N ALA A 80 4.20 -3.07 24.00
CA ALA A 80 5.28 -2.62 24.87
C ALA A 80 6.62 -3.27 24.49
N GLN A 81 7.67 -2.46 24.42
CA GLN A 81 9.05 -2.95 24.30
C GLN A 81 9.58 -3.38 25.68
N PHE A 82 10.20 -4.56 25.78
CA PHE A 82 10.87 -5.00 27.01
C PHE A 82 12.30 -5.46 26.76
N ASP A 83 13.20 -5.06 27.67
CA ASP A 83 14.60 -5.43 27.62
C ASP A 83 14.89 -6.58 28.59
N ARG A 84 15.56 -7.62 28.10
CA ARG A 84 16.07 -8.72 28.92
C ARG A 84 17.47 -9.12 28.47
N ASP A 85 18.39 -9.16 29.43
CA ASP A 85 19.75 -9.66 29.23
C ASP A 85 20.45 -9.04 28.00
N ASN A 86 20.32 -7.71 27.86
CA ASN A 86 20.87 -6.89 26.77
C ASN A 86 20.25 -7.13 25.37
N ASN A 87 19.10 -7.79 25.31
CA ASN A 87 18.28 -7.92 24.10
C ASN A 87 16.95 -7.19 24.30
N SER A 88 16.45 -6.57 23.23
CA SER A 88 15.18 -5.86 23.21
C SER A 88 14.17 -6.60 22.34
N TYR A 89 12.92 -6.63 22.78
CA TYR A 89 11.79 -7.32 22.13
C TYR A 89 10.56 -6.42 22.12
N ASP A 90 9.77 -6.52 21.06
CA ASP A 90 8.53 -5.78 20.84
C ASP A 90 7.27 -6.52 21.35
#